data_AF-A0A7R9QBJ1-F1
#
_entry.id   AF-A0A7R9QBJ1-F1
#
_cell.length_a   1.000
_cell.length_b   1.000
_cell.length_c   1.000
_cell.angle_alpha   90.00
_cell.angle_beta   90.00
_cell.angle_gamma   90.00
#
_symmetry.space_group_name_H-M   'P 1'
#
loop_
_entity.id
_entity.type
_entity.pdbx_description
1 polymer ?
#
loop_
_entity_poly.entity_id
_entity_poly.type
_entity_poly.pdbx_seq_one_letter_code
_entity_poly.pdbx_strand_id
1 'polypeptide(L)'
;MTSAKVDINGWPVWYEKFGSGPDVLLLIPGAIGTGRSDFMPQLEGEYAFDQDKYTLICIELPGWGRSRPPERRYDRNVYLNDADCALKLMDILEGGKIGIYMCIKSQTRIKGLVLISIFVKVTPQTVAPTLATQNTSQWPQFHIIESD
;
A
#
# COMPACT_ATOMS: atom_id res chain seq x y z
N MET A 1 5.14 15.14 7.45
CA MET A 1 4.37 13.90 7.29
C MET A 1 2.99 14.10 7.89
N THR A 2 1.94 13.69 7.18
CA THR A 2 0.61 13.54 7.77
C THR A 2 0.17 12.09 7.65
N SER A 3 -0.64 11.64 8.59
CA SER A 3 -1.26 10.31 8.55
C SER A 3 -2.77 10.46 8.67
N ALA A 4 -3.51 9.65 7.93
CA ALA A 4 -4.95 9.74 7.91
C ALA A 4 -5.58 8.38 7.57
N LYS A 5 -6.87 8.29 7.90
CA LYS A 5 -7.73 7.17 7.59
C LYS A 5 -8.87 7.66 6.71
N VAL A 6 -9.18 6.94 5.64
CA VAL A 6 -10.29 7.24 4.74
C VAL A 6 -11.14 6.01 4.51
N ASP A 7 -12.46 6.18 4.43
CA ASP A 7 -13.35 5.08 4.07
C ASP A 7 -13.33 4.84 2.56
N ILE A 8 -13.04 3.61 2.15
CA ILE A 8 -13.08 3.17 0.76
C ILE A 8 -14.00 1.96 0.66
N ASN A 9 -15.25 2.20 0.28
CA ASN A 9 -16.31 1.19 0.17
C ASN A 9 -16.60 0.45 1.49
N GLY A 10 -16.64 1.18 2.61
CA GLY A 10 -16.88 0.60 3.93
C GLY A 10 -15.64 -0.02 4.57
N TRP A 11 -14.45 0.19 4.00
CA TRP A 11 -13.17 -0.25 4.56
C TRP A 11 -12.35 0.96 5.00
N PRO A 12 -11.90 1.01 6.28
CA PRO A 12 -10.99 2.05 6.72
C PRO A 12 -9.59 1.80 6.16
N VAL A 13 -9.12 2.69 5.30
CA VAL A 13 -7.79 2.63 4.67
C VAL A 13 -6.90 3.69 5.29
N TRP A 14 -5.85 3.24 5.95
CA TRP A 14 -4.79 4.08 6.47
C TRP A 14 -3.78 4.42 5.37
N TYR A 15 -3.30 5.65 5.39
CA TYR A 15 -2.16 6.06 4.60
C TYR A 15 -1.32 7.10 5.34
N GLU A 16 -0.05 7.19 4.95
CA GLU A 16 0.85 8.27 5.33
C GLU A 16 1.24 9.07 4.09
N LYS A 17 1.26 10.39 4.23
CA LYS A 17 1.68 11.34 3.19
C LYS A 17 2.96 12.06 3.60
N PHE A 18 3.91 12.11 2.68
CA PHE A 18 5.18 12.84 2.80
C PHE A 18 5.33 13.79 1.61
N GLY A 19 5.91 14.95 1.86
CA GLY A 19 6.07 16.00 0.86
C GLY A 19 4.79 16.63 0.32
N SER A 20 5.02 17.56 -0.61
CA SER A 20 4.00 18.36 -1.28
C SER A 20 4.35 18.64 -2.74
N GLY A 21 5.34 17.94 -3.29
CA GLY A 21 5.74 18.12 -4.67
C GLY A 21 4.69 17.63 -5.67
N PRO A 22 4.75 18.13 -6.92
CA PRO A 22 3.73 17.89 -7.93
C PRO A 22 3.68 16.44 -8.46
N ASP A 23 4.77 15.68 -8.32
CA ASP A 23 4.80 14.29 -8.78
C ASP A 23 4.43 13.32 -7.66
N VAL A 24 3.28 12.68 -7.78
CA VAL A 24 2.77 11.76 -6.76
C VAL A 24 3.33 10.35 -6.97
N LEU A 25 3.92 9.79 -5.91
CA LEU A 25 4.38 8.41 -5.85
C LEU A 25 3.55 7.65 -4.82
N LEU A 26 2.65 6.77 -5.28
CA LEU A 26 2.06 5.78 -4.39
C LEU A 26 3.05 4.64 -4.13
N LEU A 27 3.20 4.28 -2.86
CA LEU A 27 4.08 3.26 -2.32
C LEU A 27 3.21 2.19 -1.67
N ILE A 28 3.30 0.95 -2.16
CA ILE A 28 2.54 -0.19 -1.66
C ILE A 28 3.53 -1.16 -1.05
N PRO A 29 3.44 -1.42 0.26
CA PRO A 29 4.31 -2.36 0.94
C PRO A 29 4.20 -3.78 0.39
N GLY A 30 5.21 -4.59 0.65
CA GLY A 30 5.15 -6.03 0.48
C GLY A 30 4.19 -6.68 1.48
N ALA A 31 4.06 -7.99 1.40
CA ALA A 31 3.23 -8.73 2.34
C ALA A 31 3.75 -8.54 3.78
N ILE A 32 2.83 -8.30 4.73
CA ILE A 32 3.14 -8.00 6.15
C ILE A 32 3.81 -6.62 6.36
N GLY A 33 4.12 -5.89 5.29
CA GLY A 33 4.78 -4.59 5.34
C GLY A 33 3.86 -3.42 5.67
N THR A 34 4.49 -2.29 5.99
CA THR A 34 3.91 -0.95 6.16
C THR A 34 4.73 0.04 5.35
N GLY A 35 4.22 1.27 5.16
CA GLY A 35 4.99 2.34 4.52
C GLY A 35 6.37 2.50 5.16
N ARG A 36 6.42 2.51 6.49
CA ARG A 36 7.66 2.69 7.24
C ARG A 36 8.58 1.48 7.19
N SER A 37 8.08 0.26 7.39
CA SER A 37 8.97 -0.92 7.39
C SER A 37 9.60 -1.19 6.03
N ASP A 38 8.90 -0.86 4.95
CA ASP A 38 9.32 -1.25 3.61
C ASP A 38 10.00 -0.12 2.85
N PHE A 39 9.68 1.15 3.18
CA PHE A 39 10.15 2.32 2.44
C PHE A 39 10.89 3.36 3.28
N MET A 40 11.31 3.06 4.52
CA MET A 40 11.99 4.04 5.37
C MET A 40 13.11 4.82 4.65
N PRO A 41 14.04 4.17 3.92
CA PRO A 41 15.12 4.88 3.22
C PRO A 41 14.64 5.82 2.11
N GLN A 42 13.48 5.55 1.51
CA GLN A 42 12.86 6.38 0.47
C GLN A 42 12.07 7.55 1.07
N LEU A 43 11.61 7.42 2.31
CA LEU A 43 10.80 8.42 3.00
C LEU A 43 11.65 9.43 3.79
N GLU A 44 12.71 8.95 4.46
CA GLU A 44 13.51 9.73 5.40
C GLU A 44 15.01 9.37 5.30
N GLY A 45 15.89 10.33 5.63
CA GLY A 45 17.35 10.13 5.64
C GLY A 45 18.05 10.56 4.34
N GLU A 46 19.31 10.13 4.19
CA GLU A 46 20.22 10.57 3.13
C GLU A 46 19.76 10.19 1.71
N TYR A 47 19.00 9.10 1.58
CA TYR A 47 18.53 8.57 0.29
C TYR A 47 17.05 8.83 0.04
N ALA A 48 16.42 9.68 0.85
CA ALA A 48 15.01 10.00 0.73
C ALA A 48 14.72 10.72 -0.59
N PHE A 49 13.52 10.52 -1.11
CA PHE A 49 13.04 11.34 -2.21
C PHE A 49 12.91 12.80 -1.78
N ASP A 50 13.23 13.69 -2.70
CA ASP A 50 13.02 15.12 -2.54
C ASP A 50 11.52 15.42 -2.39
N GLN A 51 11.12 15.79 -1.17
CA GLN A 51 9.73 16.00 -0.79
C GLN A 51 9.12 17.31 -1.36
N ASP A 52 9.94 18.18 -1.95
CA ASP A 52 9.49 19.35 -2.72
C ASP A 52 9.20 19.00 -4.18
N LYS A 53 9.81 17.92 -4.70
CA LYS A 53 9.53 17.39 -6.05
C LYS A 53 8.45 16.32 -6.05
N TYR A 54 8.40 15.50 -5.00
CA TYR A 54 7.48 14.37 -4.91
C TYR A 54 6.53 14.48 -3.73
N THR A 55 5.29 14.03 -3.96
CA THR A 55 4.35 13.67 -2.88
C THR A 55 4.34 12.15 -2.76
N LEU A 56 4.85 11.62 -1.65
CA LEU A 56 4.88 10.17 -1.40
C LEU A 56 3.64 9.77 -0.59
N ILE A 57 2.90 8.78 -1.06
CA ILE A 57 1.72 8.24 -0.37
C ILE A 57 2.00 6.78 -0.06
N CYS A 58 2.06 6.42 1.21
CA CYS A 58 2.19 5.03 1.66
C CYS A 58 0.83 4.50 2.05
N ILE A 59 0.28 3.58 1.25
CA ILE A 59 -1.01 2.95 1.54
C ILE A 59 -0.82 1.68 2.38
N GLU A 60 -1.67 1.49 3.39
CA GLU A 60 -1.87 0.19 4.02
C GLU A 60 -3.20 -0.39 3.52
N LEU A 61 -3.16 -1.48 2.75
CA LEU A 61 -4.36 -2.05 2.10
C LEU A 61 -5.36 -2.63 3.12
N PRO A 62 -6.65 -2.82 2.77
CA PRO A 62 -7.64 -3.36 3.68
C PRO A 62 -7.18 -4.67 4.34
N GLY A 63 -7.22 -4.70 5.67
CA GLY A 63 -6.74 -5.83 6.48
C GLY A 63 -5.25 -5.81 6.81
N TRP A 64 -4.47 -4.86 6.28
CA TRP A 64 -3.06 -4.67 6.61
C TRP A 64 -2.86 -3.58 7.66
N GLY A 65 -1.80 -3.71 8.46
CA GLY A 65 -1.36 -2.65 9.35
C GLY A 65 -2.47 -2.09 10.25
N ARG A 66 -2.73 -0.79 10.10
CA ARG A 66 -3.75 0.03 10.76
C ARG A 66 -5.06 0.16 9.97
N SER A 67 -5.12 -0.41 8.76
CA SER A 67 -6.34 -0.60 7.95
C SER A 67 -7.13 -1.82 8.43
N ARG A 68 -7.22 -1.97 9.76
CA ARG A 68 -7.95 -3.01 10.49
C ARG A 68 -8.88 -2.34 11.51
N PRO A 69 -10.08 -2.90 11.77
CA PRO A 69 -10.75 -3.97 11.01
C PRO A 69 -11.03 -3.57 9.55
N PRO A 70 -11.23 -4.49 8.60
CA PRO A 70 -11.45 -5.94 8.76
C PRO A 70 -10.16 -6.73 8.91
N GLU A 71 -10.29 -8.05 9.11
CA GLU A 71 -9.20 -8.97 8.82
C GLU A 71 -8.95 -9.08 7.31
N ARG A 72 -7.69 -9.33 6.93
CA ARG A 72 -7.29 -9.47 5.53
C ARG A 72 -7.96 -10.67 4.88
N ARG A 73 -8.66 -10.42 3.76
CA ARG A 73 -9.29 -11.47 2.96
C ARG A 73 -8.37 -11.90 1.82
N TYR A 74 -7.97 -13.17 1.82
CA TYR A 74 -7.21 -13.79 0.74
C TYR A 74 -8.14 -14.63 -0.14
N ASP A 75 -8.85 -13.97 -1.06
CA ASP A 75 -9.66 -14.62 -2.09
C ASP A 75 -8.96 -14.59 -3.46
N ARG A 76 -9.57 -15.21 -4.48
CA ARG A 76 -9.01 -15.26 -5.84
C ARG A 76 -8.84 -13.88 -6.50
N ASN A 77 -9.54 -12.87 -6.00
CA ASN A 77 -9.56 -11.51 -6.51
C ASN A 77 -8.78 -10.53 -5.61
N VAL A 78 -8.05 -11.01 -4.60
CA VAL A 78 -7.38 -10.16 -3.60
C VAL A 78 -6.57 -9.02 -4.24
N TYR A 79 -5.75 -9.31 -5.24
CA TYR A 79 -4.94 -8.29 -5.92
C TYR A 79 -5.76 -7.35 -6.81
N LEU A 80 -6.90 -7.80 -7.35
CA LEU A 80 -7.82 -6.95 -8.12
C LEU A 80 -8.58 -6.00 -7.20
N ASN A 81 -9.03 -6.50 -6.05
CA ASN A 81 -9.73 -5.73 -5.03
C ASN A 81 -8.82 -4.68 -4.41
N ASP A 82 -7.56 -5.05 -4.12
CA ASP A 82 -6.55 -4.09 -3.73
C ASP A 82 -6.42 -3.01 -4.78
N ALA A 83 -6.33 -3.40 -6.08
CA ALA A 83 -6.14 -2.45 -7.17
C ALA A 83 -7.21 -1.37 -7.19
N ASP A 84 -8.46 -1.80 -7.00
CA ASP A 84 -9.60 -0.90 -6.93
C ASP A 84 -9.56 -0.02 -5.69
N CYS A 85 -9.11 -0.57 -4.55
CA CYS A 85 -8.92 0.20 -3.33
C CYS A 85 -7.88 1.31 -3.51
N ALA A 86 -6.72 1.00 -4.09
CA ALA A 86 -5.67 2.00 -4.28
C ALA A 86 -5.99 3.00 -5.40
N LEU A 87 -6.72 2.60 -6.45
CA LEU A 87 -7.29 3.54 -7.43
C LEU A 87 -8.18 4.55 -6.72
N LYS A 88 -9.12 4.08 -5.90
CA LYS A 88 -10.08 4.93 -5.18
C LYS A 88 -9.40 5.85 -4.17
N LEU A 89 -8.41 5.35 -3.43
CA LEU A 89 -7.61 6.19 -2.54
C LEU A 89 -7.03 7.38 -3.32
N MET A 90 -6.53 7.09 -4.51
CA MET A 90 -5.86 8.08 -5.32
C MET A 90 -6.79 8.88 -6.24
N ASP A 91 -8.07 8.54 -6.31
CA ASP A 91 -9.12 9.44 -6.77
C ASP A 91 -9.46 10.47 -5.69
N ILE A 92 -9.41 10.07 -4.41
CA ILE A 92 -9.61 10.95 -3.26
C ILE A 92 -8.39 11.86 -3.04
N LEU A 93 -7.17 11.33 -3.28
CA LEU A 93 -5.90 12.01 -2.99
C LEU A 93 -5.12 12.51 -4.22
N GLU A 94 -5.65 12.29 -5.44
CA GLU A 94 -5.03 12.65 -6.72
C GLU A 94 -3.68 11.94 -7.09
N GLY A 95 -3.60 10.59 -7.23
CA GLY A 95 -2.37 9.88 -7.78
C GLY A 95 -2.05 8.37 -7.49
N GLY A 96 -2.38 7.40 -8.37
CA GLY A 96 -2.46 5.92 -8.14
C GLY A 96 -1.20 5.00 -8.01
N LYS A 97 -1.32 3.83 -7.32
CA LYS A 97 -0.65 2.51 -7.60
C LYS A 97 -1.37 1.22 -7.07
N ILE A 98 -1.31 0.17 -7.91
CA ILE A 98 -1.27 -1.30 -7.73
C ILE A 98 -0.85 -1.80 -9.09
N GLY A 99 0.44 -1.65 -9.30
CA GLY A 99 1.00 -1.21 -10.57
C GLY A 99 0.42 -1.85 -11.80
N ILE A 100 0.49 -3.18 -11.90
CA ILE A 100 0.09 -3.90 -13.11
C ILE A 100 -1.42 -3.81 -13.34
N TYR A 101 -2.23 -4.18 -12.35
CA TYR A 101 -3.69 -4.14 -12.50
C TYR A 101 -4.20 -2.72 -12.64
N MET A 102 -3.56 -1.74 -12.00
CA MET A 102 -3.91 -0.34 -12.19
C MET A 102 -3.44 0.21 -13.53
N CYS A 103 -2.30 -0.23 -14.05
CA CYS A 103 -1.92 0.07 -15.43
C CYS A 103 -2.94 -0.53 -16.37
N ILE A 104 -3.38 -1.78 -16.17
CA ILE A 104 -4.42 -2.40 -17.01
C ILE A 104 -5.75 -1.63 -16.92
N LYS A 105 -6.19 -1.28 -15.71
CA LYS A 105 -7.47 -0.62 -15.44
C LYS A 105 -7.49 0.87 -15.79
N SER A 106 -6.34 1.55 -15.73
CA SER A 106 -6.22 3.01 -15.84
C SER A 106 -4.93 3.42 -16.58
N GLN A 107 -4.75 2.90 -17.80
CA GLN A 107 -3.54 3.06 -18.63
C GLN A 107 -3.11 4.52 -18.82
N THR A 108 -4.04 5.47 -18.89
CA THR A 108 -3.75 6.89 -19.14
C THR A 108 -3.33 7.67 -17.89
N ARG A 109 -3.48 7.09 -16.69
CA ARG A 109 -3.28 7.81 -15.42
C ARG A 109 -1.96 7.49 -14.72
N ILE A 110 -1.25 6.45 -15.15
CA ILE A 110 0.00 6.02 -14.54
C ILE A 110 1.17 6.44 -15.43
N LYS A 111 1.97 7.41 -14.95
CA LYS A 111 3.15 7.92 -15.67
C LYS A 111 4.26 6.87 -15.81
N GLY A 112 4.38 5.98 -14.83
CA GLY A 112 5.40 4.95 -14.80
C GLY A 112 5.21 3.97 -13.64
N LEU A 113 5.82 2.79 -13.78
CA LEU A 113 5.71 1.72 -12.80
C LEU A 113 7.08 1.11 -12.50
N VAL A 114 7.40 1.03 -11.21
CA VAL A 114 8.58 0.33 -10.68
C VAL A 114 8.09 -0.84 -9.84
N LEU A 115 8.61 -2.04 -10.13
CA LEU A 115 8.25 -3.29 -9.45
C LEU A 115 9.52 -3.94 -8.89
N ILE A 116 9.47 -4.40 -7.64
CA ILE A 116 10.61 -5.00 -6.94
C ILE A 116 10.15 -6.35 -6.38
N SER A 117 10.94 -7.41 -6.62
CA SER A 117 10.77 -8.75 -6.03
C SER A 117 9.35 -9.34 -6.14
N ILE A 118 8.76 -9.30 -7.33
CA ILE A 118 7.41 -9.78 -7.57
C ILE A 118 7.38 -11.25 -8.01
N PHE A 119 6.48 -12.02 -7.42
CA PHE A 119 6.11 -13.36 -7.88
C PHE A 119 4.85 -13.28 -8.74
N VAL A 120 4.93 -13.78 -9.98
CA VAL A 120 3.77 -13.86 -10.90
C VAL A 120 3.07 -15.22 -10.88
N LYS A 121 3.66 -16.20 -10.18
CA LYS A 121 3.13 -17.55 -10.02
C LYS A 121 3.62 -18.15 -8.70
N VAL A 122 2.76 -18.92 -8.05
CA VAL A 122 3.13 -19.78 -6.92
C VAL A 122 3.56 -21.16 -7.44
N THR A 123 4.70 -21.65 -6.96
CA THR A 123 5.24 -22.99 -7.24
C THR A 123 5.29 -23.79 -5.95
N PRO A 124 5.53 -25.11 -5.99
CA PRO A 124 5.74 -25.91 -4.77
C PRO A 124 6.84 -25.35 -3.84
N GLN A 125 7.84 -24.66 -4.39
CA GLN A 125 8.92 -24.03 -3.61
C GLN A 125 8.48 -22.73 -2.93
N THR A 126 7.53 -21.99 -3.52
CA THR A 126 7.10 -20.68 -3.01
C THR A 126 5.77 -20.73 -2.26
N VAL A 127 5.08 -21.87 -2.24
CA VAL A 127 3.77 -22.01 -1.59
C VAL A 127 3.83 -21.82 -0.08
N ALA A 128 4.79 -22.44 0.61
CA ALA A 128 4.94 -22.33 2.05
C ALA A 128 5.18 -20.88 2.52
N PRO A 129 6.17 -20.14 1.98
CA PRO A 129 6.35 -18.74 2.36
C PRO A 129 5.15 -17.87 1.95
N THR A 130 4.51 -18.15 0.81
CA THR A 130 3.30 -17.41 0.41
C THR A 130 2.17 -17.60 1.44
N LEU A 131 1.92 -18.83 1.87
CA LEU A 131 0.89 -19.12 2.88
C LEU A 131 1.25 -18.53 4.25
N ALA A 132 2.54 -18.51 4.62
CA ALA A 132 2.98 -17.87 5.86
C ALA A 132 2.60 -16.38 5.89
N THR A 133 2.67 -15.69 4.74
CA THR A 133 2.23 -14.29 4.66
C THR A 133 0.73 -14.09 4.81
N GLN A 134 -0.08 -15.15 4.77
CA GLN A 134 -1.53 -15.06 4.97
C GLN A 134 -1.94 -15.22 6.44
N ASN A 135 -1.02 -15.63 7.31
CA ASN A 135 -1.30 -15.82 8.73
C ASN A 135 -1.26 -14.49 9.50
N THR A 136 -2.38 -13.76 9.47
CA THR A 136 -2.62 -12.48 10.14
C THR A 136 -2.47 -12.53 11.66
N SER A 137 -2.60 -13.69 12.29
CA SER A 137 -2.43 -13.85 13.74
C SER A 137 -1.00 -13.55 14.22
N GLN A 138 -0.01 -13.70 13.33
CA GLN A 138 1.39 -13.41 13.62
C GLN A 138 1.77 -11.95 13.33
N TRP A 139 0.83 -11.14 12.84
CA TRP A 139 1.12 -9.75 12.47
C TRP A 139 1.15 -8.87 13.71
N PRO A 140 1.96 -7.80 13.72
CA PRO A 140 1.97 -6.84 14.82
C PRO A 140 0.56 -6.35 15.11
N GLN A 141 0.13 -6.42 16.37
CA GLN A 141 -1.15 -5.86 16.80
C GLN A 141 -0.94 -4.37 17.02
N PHE A 142 -1.58 -3.52 16.22
CA PHE A 142 -1.55 -2.08 16.46
C PHE A 142 -2.71 -1.76 17.41
N HIS A 143 -2.40 -1.45 18.66
CA HIS A 143 -3.34 -0.76 19.52
C HIS A 143 -3.52 0.65 18.97
N ILE A 144 -4.75 1.02 18.64
CA ILE A 144 -5.09 2.41 18.32
C ILE A 144 -4.81 3.19 19.60
N ILE A 145 -3.71 3.93 19.62
CA ILE A 145 -3.54 4.99 20.62
C ILE A 145 -4.41 6.12 20.09
N GLU A 146 -5.63 6.24 20.60
CA GLU A 146 -6.41 7.45 20.44
C GLU A 146 -5.59 8.56 21.10
N SER A 147 -5.09 9.50 20.29
CA SER A 147 -4.49 10.71 20.81
C SER A 147 -5.61 11.61 21.30
N ASP A 148 -5.66 11.85 22.62
CA ASP A 148 -6.45 12.90 23.26
C ASP A 148 -6.16 14.29 22.66
#